data_AF-A0A0P1AGL1-F1
#
_entry.id   AF-A0A0P1AGL1-F1
#
_cell.length_a   1.000
_cell.length_b   1.000
_cell.length_c   1.000
_cell.angle_alpha   90.00
_cell.angle_beta   90.00
_cell.angle_gamma   90.00
#
_symmetry.space_group_name_H-M   'P 1'
#
loop_
_entity.id
_entity.type
_entity.pdbx_description
1 polymer ?
#
loop_
_entity_poly.entity_id
_entity_poly.type
_entity_poly.pdbx_seq_one_letter_code
_entity_poly.pdbx_strand_id
1 'polypeptide(L)'
;MVWESNIASQFLQFESNLVVNSRNRSLFALDLHTWTYLNHGAFGAPTHVAIEAAKYWRAQADAQPLNFHDRKLFPLIVRAIKSLAKFVGVSQPEELVLLPNATAGLHSVLASVLAENYGEKEKTVVLFNTRYGAVRKILQALEASNENLHVHEEPLSLKEAYDDQKVLTRLEQALNAVEGSGRHVTLVVLDHITSNTAVKMPIEEIVQCCHVRGSGIPVLIDGAHGLLNVALDLEQIGADYYVGNCHKWFCAPRGAAFLHVLRNNGPRILPRVISHGFGDGMQSEFMWTGLQDYSAWLALPQCLAFWQRQGVGETRMYMHSLVQEAAELLYTRWNMPNHLEQEQAVPLHKRHAMRLIELPTSRSLCGGVVVDRKNPQATSTEAKRIQDSLHYHHRIEVPVKCIEKRLYVRVSAHVYNCLVDFEKLATALMTG
;
A
#
# COMPACT_ATOMS: atom_id res chain seq x y z
N MET A 1 25.47 5.52 -6.52
CA MET A 1 26.54 4.56 -6.21
C MET A 1 25.80 3.35 -5.66
N VAL A 2 25.65 2.31 -6.47
CA VAL A 2 25.30 0.99 -5.95
C VAL A 2 26.66 0.39 -5.63
N TRP A 3 26.95 0.19 -4.34
CA TRP A 3 28.24 -0.35 -3.94
C TRP A 3 28.13 -1.85 -3.69
N GLU A 4 29.28 -2.52 -3.67
CA GLU A 4 29.35 -3.93 -3.36
C GLU A 4 28.99 -4.16 -1.89
N SER A 5 27.92 -4.91 -1.66
CA SER A 5 27.54 -5.42 -0.35
C SER A 5 27.46 -6.94 -0.47
N ASN A 6 28.13 -7.64 0.46
CA ASN A 6 28.08 -9.09 0.54
C ASN A 6 26.64 -9.58 0.68
N ILE A 7 25.81 -8.88 1.46
CA ILE A 7 24.38 -9.18 1.60
C ILE A 7 23.64 -8.92 0.29
N ALA A 8 23.93 -7.80 -0.39
CA ALA A 8 23.31 -7.47 -1.68
C ALA A 8 23.67 -8.44 -2.82
N SER A 9 24.74 -9.21 -2.66
CA SER A 9 25.12 -10.27 -3.61
C SER A 9 24.40 -11.60 -3.41
N GLN A 10 23.70 -11.79 -2.30
CA GLN A 10 22.96 -13.01 -2.04
C GLN A 10 21.67 -13.06 -2.86
N PHE A 11 21.37 -14.25 -3.38
CA PHE A 11 20.14 -14.52 -4.13
C PHE A 11 19.08 -15.16 -3.24
N LEU A 12 17.84 -14.76 -3.45
CA LEU A 12 16.64 -15.42 -2.95
C LEU A 12 16.48 -16.77 -3.64
N GLN A 13 15.83 -17.69 -2.94
CA GLN A 13 15.45 -19.00 -3.46
C GLN A 13 13.93 -19.09 -3.49
N PHE A 14 13.39 -19.44 -4.66
CA PHE A 14 11.94 -19.49 -4.92
C PHE A 14 11.42 -20.90 -5.22
N GLU A 15 12.24 -21.93 -4.98
CA GLU A 15 12.00 -23.30 -5.47
C GLU A 15 10.81 -24.01 -4.78
N SER A 16 10.47 -23.66 -3.54
CA SER A 16 9.36 -24.28 -2.82
C SER A 16 8.78 -23.38 -1.72
N ASN A 17 7.44 -23.40 -1.62
CA ASN A 17 6.68 -22.77 -0.54
C ASN A 17 6.48 -23.68 0.69
N LEU A 18 6.90 -24.95 0.60
CA LEU A 18 6.52 -25.98 1.59
C LEU A 18 7.38 -25.98 2.85
N VAL A 19 8.58 -25.41 2.78
CA VAL A 19 9.58 -25.47 3.84
C VAL A 19 10.16 -24.11 4.16
N VAL A 20 10.65 -23.96 5.39
CA VAL A 20 11.31 -22.72 5.83
C VAL A 20 12.59 -22.52 5.02
N ASN A 21 12.69 -21.39 4.33
CA ASN A 21 13.90 -20.98 3.65
C ASN A 21 14.76 -20.06 4.55
N SER A 22 15.76 -20.64 5.22
CA SER A 22 16.66 -19.89 6.11
C SER A 22 17.43 -18.79 5.39
N ARG A 23 17.79 -19.01 4.11
CA ARG A 23 18.50 -18.04 3.28
C ARG A 23 17.63 -16.80 3.02
N ASN A 24 16.38 -16.98 2.60
CA ASN A 24 15.46 -15.86 2.39
C ASN A 24 15.23 -15.10 3.70
N ARG A 25 15.01 -15.80 4.81
CA ARG A 25 14.80 -15.17 6.14
C ARG A 25 16.01 -14.34 6.58
N SER A 26 17.23 -14.82 6.32
CA SER A 26 18.47 -14.13 6.70
C SER A 26 18.69 -12.79 6.00
N LEU A 27 17.91 -12.46 4.96
CA LEU A 27 17.97 -11.17 4.27
C LEU A 27 17.12 -10.08 4.93
N PHE A 28 16.36 -10.42 5.98
CA PHE A 28 15.47 -9.50 6.69
C PHE A 28 15.85 -9.41 8.16
N ALA A 29 15.76 -8.20 8.71
CA ALA A 29 16.02 -7.96 10.13
C ALA A 29 14.84 -8.34 11.05
N LEU A 30 13.83 -9.03 10.54
CA LEU A 30 12.68 -9.48 11.33
C LEU A 30 13.10 -10.61 12.28
N ASP A 31 12.56 -10.61 13.49
CA ASP A 31 12.67 -11.75 14.41
C ASP A 31 11.73 -12.90 13.98
N LEU A 32 12.12 -13.61 12.93
CA LEU A 32 11.40 -14.76 12.38
C LEU A 32 11.70 -16.08 13.11
N HIS A 33 12.55 -16.03 14.14
CA HIS A 33 12.83 -17.16 15.02
C HIS A 33 11.79 -17.24 16.13
N THR A 34 11.44 -16.09 16.71
CA THR A 34 10.46 -16.00 17.80
C THR A 34 9.03 -15.81 17.28
N TRP A 35 8.85 -15.07 16.18
CA TRP A 35 7.54 -14.65 15.70
C TRP A 35 7.17 -15.25 14.34
N THR A 36 5.89 -15.58 14.21
CA THR A 36 5.27 -15.88 12.91
C THR A 36 4.70 -14.59 12.35
N TYR A 37 5.39 -13.96 11.41
CA TYR A 37 5.05 -12.62 10.92
C TYR A 37 4.25 -12.67 9.62
N LEU A 38 2.95 -12.41 9.70
CA LEU A 38 1.98 -12.52 8.60
C LEU A 38 1.30 -11.19 8.26
N ASN A 39 1.91 -10.07 8.64
CA ASN A 39 1.36 -8.72 8.48
C ASN A 39 2.33 -7.73 7.79
N HIS A 40 3.05 -8.20 6.77
CA HIS A 40 3.97 -7.34 6.01
C HIS A 40 3.29 -6.07 5.46
N GLY A 41 2.02 -6.17 5.05
CA GLY A 41 1.28 -5.04 4.49
C GLY A 41 1.06 -3.85 5.44
N ALA A 42 1.23 -4.01 6.75
CA ALA A 42 1.04 -2.90 7.69
C ALA A 42 2.17 -1.87 7.60
N PHE A 43 3.38 -2.28 8.00
CA PHE A 43 4.54 -1.38 8.12
C PHE A 43 5.75 -1.83 7.30
N GLY A 44 5.64 -2.97 6.61
CA GLY A 44 6.74 -3.63 5.95
C GLY A 44 7.84 -4.09 6.90
N ALA A 45 8.91 -4.57 6.29
CA ALA A 45 10.16 -4.87 6.96
C ALA A 45 11.31 -4.61 5.99
N PRO A 46 12.32 -3.82 6.38
CA PRO A 46 13.45 -3.57 5.50
C PRO A 46 14.32 -4.82 5.36
N THR A 47 14.93 -4.98 4.20
CA THR A 47 16.02 -5.96 4.03
C THR A 47 17.28 -5.47 4.73
N HIS A 48 18.20 -6.38 5.05
CA HIS A 48 19.52 -6.00 5.56
C HIS A 48 20.29 -5.11 4.57
N VAL A 49 20.11 -5.31 3.26
CA VAL A 49 20.65 -4.43 2.21
C VAL A 49 20.15 -2.99 2.38
N ALA A 50 18.85 -2.81 2.60
CA ALA A 50 18.25 -1.50 2.82
C ALA A 50 18.80 -0.83 4.09
N ILE A 51 18.97 -1.61 5.17
CA ILE A 51 19.51 -1.14 6.46
C ILE A 51 20.97 -0.70 6.30
N GLU A 52 21.81 -1.52 5.66
CA GLU A 52 23.21 -1.20 5.39
C GLU A 52 23.32 0.08 4.54
N ALA A 53 22.47 0.20 3.52
CA ALA A 53 22.43 1.39 2.67
C ALA A 53 22.08 2.65 3.44
N ALA A 54 21.04 2.61 4.28
CA ALA A 54 20.68 3.75 5.11
C ALA A 54 21.79 4.10 6.12
N LYS A 55 22.38 3.11 6.79
CA LYS A 55 23.48 3.31 7.75
C LYS A 55 24.67 4.00 7.09
N TYR A 56 25.03 3.57 5.88
CA TYR A 56 26.10 4.20 5.11
C TYR A 56 25.80 5.68 4.86
N TRP A 57 24.61 6.02 4.34
CA TRP A 57 24.26 7.40 4.04
C TRP A 57 24.17 8.29 5.28
N ARG A 58 23.70 7.76 6.40
CA ARG A 58 23.70 8.49 7.68
C ARG A 58 25.13 8.80 8.13
N ALA A 59 26.02 7.82 8.08
CA ALA A 59 27.44 8.05 8.40
C ALA A 59 28.11 9.08 7.47
N GLN A 60 27.75 9.11 6.18
CA GLN A 60 28.24 10.14 5.24
C GLN A 60 27.72 11.54 5.58
N ALA A 61 26.46 11.65 6.03
CA ALA A 61 25.89 12.91 6.49
C ALA A 61 26.59 13.41 7.77
N ASP A 62 26.80 12.53 8.74
CA ASP A 62 27.40 12.87 10.04
C ASP A 62 28.90 13.20 9.94
N ALA A 63 29.62 12.57 9.01
CA ALA A 63 31.06 12.76 8.85
C ALA A 63 31.45 14.21 8.50
N GLN A 64 30.62 14.92 7.72
CA GLN A 64 30.80 16.33 7.43
C GLN A 64 29.47 16.98 6.99
N PRO A 65 28.62 17.43 7.94
CA PRO A 65 27.24 17.82 7.65
C PRO A 65 27.09 18.88 6.56
N LEU A 66 27.82 19.99 6.62
CA LEU A 66 27.69 21.07 5.62
C LEU A 66 28.11 20.62 4.21
N ASN A 67 29.16 19.80 4.08
CA ASN A 67 29.52 19.29 2.75
C ASN A 67 28.47 18.30 2.22
N PHE A 68 27.92 17.47 3.10
CA PHE A 68 26.89 16.53 2.69
C PHE A 68 25.60 17.26 2.29
N HIS A 69 25.02 18.04 3.20
CA HIS A 69 23.73 18.70 3.00
C HIS A 69 23.79 19.80 1.95
N ASP A 70 24.79 20.68 1.96
CA ASP A 70 24.84 21.83 1.04
C ASP A 70 25.37 21.46 -0.35
N ARG A 71 26.22 20.43 -0.46
CA ARG A 71 26.98 20.16 -1.71
C ARG A 71 26.66 18.83 -2.36
N LYS A 72 26.22 17.82 -1.62
CA LYS A 72 26.08 16.45 -2.13
C LYS A 72 24.64 15.95 -2.16
N LEU A 73 23.80 16.37 -1.22
CA LEU A 73 22.49 15.77 -0.99
C LEU A 73 21.56 15.82 -2.19
N PHE A 74 21.29 17.00 -2.76
CA PHE A 74 20.28 17.14 -3.81
C PHE A 74 20.59 16.32 -5.08
N PRO A 75 21.83 16.31 -5.62
CA PRO A 75 22.17 15.41 -6.73
C PRO A 75 21.96 13.92 -6.40
N LEU A 76 22.15 13.51 -5.14
CA LEU A 76 21.91 12.14 -4.70
C LEU A 76 20.41 11.81 -4.63
N ILE A 77 19.57 12.76 -4.17
CA ILE A 77 18.11 12.60 -4.18
C ILE A 77 17.59 12.52 -5.62
N VAL A 78 18.05 13.40 -6.53
CA VAL A 78 17.70 13.36 -7.95
C VAL A 78 18.03 11.99 -8.56
N ARG A 79 19.20 11.41 -8.21
CA ARG A 79 19.55 10.05 -8.65
C ARG A 79 18.58 9.00 -8.12
N ALA A 80 18.15 9.11 -6.86
CA ALA A 80 17.15 8.20 -6.28
C ALA A 80 15.81 8.31 -7.02
N ILE A 81 15.35 9.53 -7.31
CA ILE A 81 14.14 9.79 -8.10
C ILE A 81 14.25 9.16 -9.49
N LYS A 82 15.33 9.43 -10.24
CA LYS A 82 15.54 8.87 -11.59
C LYS A 82 15.54 7.34 -11.58
N SER A 83 16.15 6.74 -10.57
CA SER A 83 16.20 5.28 -10.42
C SER A 83 14.81 4.70 -10.15
N LEU A 84 14.04 5.35 -9.27
CA LEU A 84 12.68 4.93 -8.95
C LEU A 84 11.72 5.15 -10.12
N ALA A 85 11.77 6.31 -10.78
CA ALA A 85 10.97 6.65 -11.96
C ALA A 85 11.10 5.58 -13.05
N LYS A 86 12.34 5.20 -13.39
CA LYS A 86 12.59 4.11 -14.34
C LYS A 86 11.97 2.78 -13.89
N PHE A 87 11.99 2.48 -12.59
CA PHE A 87 11.46 1.21 -12.06
C PHE A 87 9.94 1.15 -12.06
N VAL A 88 9.25 2.29 -11.98
CA VAL A 88 7.79 2.38 -11.94
C VAL A 88 7.18 2.87 -13.26
N GLY A 89 7.92 2.81 -14.36
CA GLY A 89 7.41 3.17 -15.69
C GLY A 89 7.13 4.66 -15.87
N VAL A 90 8.01 5.53 -15.37
CA VAL A 90 7.92 6.98 -15.58
C VAL A 90 9.11 7.45 -16.40
N SER A 91 8.84 7.96 -17.61
CA SER A 91 9.82 8.45 -18.58
C SER A 91 10.35 9.83 -18.23
N GLN A 92 9.56 10.67 -17.54
CA GLN A 92 9.92 12.01 -17.08
C GLN A 92 10.10 12.03 -15.55
N PRO A 93 11.34 11.86 -15.02
CA PRO A 93 11.57 11.81 -13.58
C PRO A 93 11.10 13.05 -12.82
N GLU A 94 10.98 14.20 -13.49
CA GLU A 94 10.49 15.48 -12.96
C GLU A 94 9.03 15.44 -12.52
N GLU A 95 8.28 14.40 -12.91
CA GLU A 95 6.92 14.10 -12.47
C GLU A 95 6.86 13.35 -11.13
N LEU A 96 8.01 12.88 -10.64
CA LEU A 96 8.10 12.09 -9.41
C LEU A 96 8.86 12.85 -8.31
N VAL A 97 8.31 12.81 -7.10
CA VAL A 97 8.95 13.31 -5.88
C VAL A 97 9.01 12.22 -4.81
N LEU A 98 9.97 12.35 -3.89
CA LEU A 98 10.08 11.47 -2.72
C LEU A 98 9.40 12.11 -1.51
N LEU A 99 8.89 11.25 -0.63
CA LEU A 99 8.09 11.61 0.52
C LEU A 99 8.49 10.76 1.74
N PRO A 100 8.21 11.23 2.97
CA PRO A 100 8.43 10.41 4.16
C PRO A 100 7.47 9.21 4.25
N ASN A 101 6.24 9.35 3.73
CA ASN A 101 5.20 8.31 3.71
C ASN A 101 4.06 8.67 2.75
N ALA A 102 3.23 7.68 2.39
CA ALA A 102 2.07 7.90 1.52
C ALA A 102 1.07 8.93 2.07
N THR A 103 0.84 8.97 3.39
CA THR A 103 -0.08 9.94 4.00
C THR A 103 0.31 11.39 3.69
N ALA A 104 1.62 11.70 3.68
CA ALA A 104 2.10 13.02 3.29
C ALA A 104 1.80 13.36 1.82
N GLY A 105 1.92 12.38 0.92
CA GLY A 105 1.59 12.55 -0.50
C GLY A 105 0.11 12.74 -0.74
N LEU A 106 -0.72 11.90 -0.13
CA LEU A 106 -2.18 12.00 -0.19
C LEU A 106 -2.65 13.37 0.30
N HIS A 107 -2.11 13.84 1.44
CA HIS A 107 -2.46 15.17 1.96
C HIS A 107 -1.98 16.30 1.03
N SER A 108 -0.79 16.18 0.45
CA SER A 108 -0.26 17.18 -0.49
C SER A 108 -1.16 17.33 -1.72
N VAL A 109 -1.61 16.22 -2.32
CA VAL A 109 -2.53 16.24 -3.46
C VAL A 109 -3.89 16.78 -3.06
N LEU A 110 -4.53 16.20 -2.04
CA LEU A 110 -5.87 16.60 -1.60
C LEU A 110 -5.93 18.08 -1.25
N ALA A 111 -4.97 18.59 -0.48
CA ALA A 111 -4.98 20.00 -0.10
C ALA A 111 -4.66 20.95 -1.26
N SER A 112 -3.87 20.52 -2.25
CA SER A 112 -3.54 21.37 -3.41
C SER A 112 -4.69 21.41 -4.42
N VAL A 113 -5.29 20.26 -4.72
CA VAL A 113 -6.42 20.13 -5.67
C VAL A 113 -7.68 20.81 -5.12
N LEU A 114 -7.91 20.71 -3.81
CA LEU A 114 -9.11 21.22 -3.17
C LEU A 114 -8.97 22.65 -2.63
N ALA A 115 -7.80 23.29 -2.79
CA ALA A 115 -7.59 24.68 -2.40
C ALA A 115 -8.55 25.64 -3.14
N GLU A 116 -9.15 26.61 -2.44
CA GLU A 116 -10.16 27.52 -2.99
C GLU A 116 -9.69 28.31 -4.23
N ASN A 117 -8.39 28.61 -4.31
CA ASN A 117 -7.81 29.40 -5.38
C ASN A 117 -7.64 28.65 -6.71
N TYR A 118 -8.01 27.37 -6.78
CA TYR A 118 -7.85 26.54 -7.97
C TYR A 118 -9.15 25.87 -8.37
N GLY A 119 -9.53 25.99 -9.65
CA GLY A 119 -10.72 25.33 -10.19
C GLY A 119 -12.03 26.00 -9.78
N GLU A 120 -13.06 25.19 -9.55
CA GLU A 120 -14.42 25.64 -9.26
C GLU A 120 -14.62 26.03 -7.80
N LYS A 121 -15.63 26.88 -7.55
CA LYS A 121 -15.99 27.31 -6.20
C LYS A 121 -16.53 26.15 -5.36
N GLU A 122 -17.45 25.37 -5.92
CA GLU A 122 -17.96 24.15 -5.30
C GLU A 122 -17.17 22.94 -5.78
N LYS A 123 -16.75 22.08 -4.85
CA LYS A 123 -15.90 20.93 -5.14
C LYS A 123 -16.47 19.67 -4.53
N THR A 124 -16.52 18.60 -5.31
CA THR A 124 -16.92 17.29 -4.79
C THR A 124 -15.83 16.26 -4.99
N VAL A 125 -15.46 15.55 -3.92
CA VAL A 125 -14.58 14.38 -3.97
C VAL A 125 -15.42 13.12 -3.89
N VAL A 126 -15.22 12.19 -4.83
CA VAL A 126 -15.89 10.88 -4.84
C VAL A 126 -14.90 9.79 -4.45
N LEU A 127 -15.29 8.91 -3.53
CA LEU A 127 -14.47 7.79 -3.05
C LEU A 127 -15.35 6.64 -2.53
N PHE A 128 -14.79 5.43 -2.43
CA PHE A 128 -15.48 4.32 -1.78
C PHE A 128 -15.24 4.29 -0.27
N ASN A 129 -16.18 3.73 0.49
CA ASN A 129 -16.05 3.49 1.93
C ASN A 129 -14.90 2.52 2.33
N THR A 130 -14.28 1.84 1.36
CA THR A 130 -13.14 0.92 1.55
C THR A 130 -11.79 1.63 1.68
N ARG A 131 -11.72 2.91 1.29
CA ARG A 131 -10.57 3.82 1.42
C ARG A 131 -9.83 3.77 2.75
N TYR A 132 -8.54 4.08 2.72
CA TYR A 132 -7.74 4.18 3.94
C TYR A 132 -8.22 5.27 4.91
N GLY A 133 -8.20 4.97 6.21
CA GLY A 133 -8.74 5.85 7.26
C GLY A 133 -8.11 7.25 7.32
N ALA A 134 -6.84 7.40 6.91
CA ALA A 134 -6.21 8.71 6.88
C ALA A 134 -6.79 9.62 5.79
N VAL A 135 -7.21 9.07 4.64
CA VAL A 135 -7.86 9.85 3.57
C VAL A 135 -9.11 10.53 4.09
N ARG A 136 -9.97 9.81 4.81
CA ARG A 136 -11.18 10.40 5.41
C ARG A 136 -10.87 11.49 6.41
N LYS A 137 -9.86 11.29 7.25
CA LYS A 137 -9.44 12.28 8.27
C LYS A 137 -8.91 13.56 7.62
N ILE A 138 -8.12 13.43 6.55
CA ILE A 138 -7.64 14.58 5.77
C ILE A 138 -8.83 15.32 5.17
N LEU A 139 -9.74 14.61 4.49
CA LEU A 139 -10.93 15.21 3.90
C LEU A 139 -11.83 15.87 4.95
N GLN A 140 -12.04 15.25 6.11
CA GLN A 140 -12.75 15.82 7.26
C GLN A 140 -12.17 17.18 7.67
N ALA A 141 -10.84 17.27 7.76
CA ALA A 141 -10.16 18.49 8.15
C ALA A 141 -10.30 19.58 7.06
N LEU A 142 -10.25 19.20 5.79
CA LEU A 142 -10.42 20.12 4.66
C LEU A 142 -11.87 20.62 4.56
N GLU A 143 -12.87 19.73 4.66
CA GLU A 143 -14.31 20.06 4.69
C GLU A 143 -14.63 21.04 5.82
N ALA A 144 -14.04 20.84 7.01
CA ALA A 144 -14.24 21.73 8.14
C ALA A 144 -13.66 23.15 7.94
N SER A 145 -12.76 23.32 6.95
CA SER A 145 -12.11 24.60 6.64
C SER A 145 -12.59 25.24 5.34
N ASN A 146 -13.47 24.57 4.59
CA ASN A 146 -13.99 25.03 3.30
C ASN A 146 -15.44 24.55 3.14
N GLU A 147 -16.39 25.46 3.31
CA GLU A 147 -17.83 25.17 3.24
C GLU A 147 -18.30 24.72 1.84
N ASN A 148 -17.50 25.00 0.80
CA ASN A 148 -17.79 24.62 -0.58
C ASN A 148 -17.15 23.28 -0.98
N LEU A 149 -16.51 22.58 -0.03
CA LEU A 149 -15.97 21.24 -0.25
C LEU A 149 -16.96 20.17 0.25
N HIS A 150 -17.31 19.26 -0.64
CA HIS A 150 -18.19 18.13 -0.35
C HIS A 150 -17.47 16.81 -0.58
N VAL A 151 -17.76 15.83 0.26
CA VAL A 151 -17.29 14.45 0.10
C VAL A 151 -18.46 13.50 -0.11
N HIS A 152 -18.45 12.79 -1.23
CA HIS A 152 -19.36 11.69 -1.51
C HIS A 152 -18.63 10.36 -1.28
N GLU A 153 -18.93 9.70 -0.15
CA GLU A 153 -18.41 8.36 0.17
C GLU A 153 -19.44 7.30 -0.27
N GLU A 154 -19.17 6.64 -1.39
CA GLU A 154 -20.03 5.61 -1.97
C GLU A 154 -19.81 4.26 -1.28
N PRO A 155 -20.88 3.58 -0.80
CA PRO A 155 -20.75 2.24 -0.26
C PRO A 155 -20.32 1.22 -1.32
N LEU A 156 -19.30 0.43 -1.00
CA LEU A 156 -18.88 -0.73 -1.79
C LEU A 156 -18.77 -1.94 -0.87
N SER A 157 -19.63 -2.95 -1.07
CA SER A 157 -19.54 -4.19 -0.30
C SER A 157 -18.30 -4.99 -0.67
N LEU A 158 -17.86 -5.87 0.24
CA LEU A 158 -16.74 -6.78 0.01
C LEU A 158 -16.99 -7.64 -1.24
N LYS A 159 -18.21 -8.14 -1.41
CA LYS A 159 -18.59 -8.96 -2.57
C LYS A 159 -18.54 -8.16 -3.87
N GLU A 160 -19.01 -6.92 -3.88
CA GLU A 160 -18.92 -6.05 -5.06
C GLU A 160 -17.46 -5.73 -5.41
N ALA A 161 -16.59 -5.50 -4.41
CA ALA A 161 -15.18 -5.14 -4.64
C ALA A 161 -14.37 -6.22 -5.40
N TYR A 162 -14.74 -7.49 -5.27
CA TYR A 162 -14.11 -8.59 -6.02
C TYR A 162 -14.58 -8.69 -7.49
N ASP A 163 -15.58 -7.92 -7.90
CA ASP A 163 -16.15 -7.91 -9.25
C ASP A 163 -15.92 -6.54 -9.90
N ASP A 164 -14.99 -6.47 -10.86
CA ASP A 164 -14.59 -5.21 -11.49
C ASP A 164 -15.76 -4.49 -12.16
N GLN A 165 -16.69 -5.22 -12.78
CA GLN A 165 -17.84 -4.61 -13.41
C GLN A 165 -18.76 -3.96 -12.38
N LYS A 166 -18.95 -4.60 -11.22
CA LYS A 166 -19.73 -3.99 -10.13
C LYS A 166 -19.04 -2.78 -9.53
N VAL A 167 -17.72 -2.79 -9.40
CA VAL A 167 -16.94 -1.63 -8.97
C VAL A 167 -17.15 -0.45 -9.93
N LEU A 168 -17.03 -0.67 -11.24
CA LEU A 168 -17.23 0.36 -12.25
C LEU A 168 -18.66 0.89 -12.27
N THR A 169 -19.66 0.00 -12.23
CA THR A 169 -21.07 0.41 -12.16
C THR A 169 -21.35 1.24 -10.91
N ARG A 170 -20.77 0.89 -9.77
CA ARG A 170 -20.92 1.64 -8.52
C ARG A 170 -20.27 3.03 -8.60
N LEU A 171 -19.10 3.13 -9.23
CA LEU A 171 -18.45 4.41 -9.51
C LEU A 171 -19.34 5.28 -10.41
N GLU A 172 -19.80 4.74 -11.55
CA GLU A 172 -20.67 5.48 -12.48
C GLU A 172 -21.94 5.99 -11.82
N GLN A 173 -22.57 5.18 -10.97
CA GLN A 173 -23.74 5.57 -10.19
C GLN A 173 -23.43 6.75 -9.25
N ALA A 174 -22.29 6.70 -8.54
CA ALA A 174 -21.87 7.79 -7.66
C ALA A 174 -21.60 9.08 -8.45
N LEU A 175 -20.89 9.00 -9.57
CA LEU A 175 -20.60 10.14 -10.45
C LEU A 175 -21.91 10.75 -10.98
N ASN A 176 -22.81 9.93 -11.52
CA ASN A 176 -24.12 10.38 -12.03
C ASN A 176 -24.98 11.01 -10.91
N ALA A 177 -24.95 10.47 -9.70
CA ALA A 177 -25.71 11.01 -8.57
C ALA A 177 -25.18 12.39 -8.14
N VAL A 178 -23.86 12.58 -8.11
CA VAL A 178 -23.24 13.88 -7.81
C VAL A 178 -23.59 14.90 -8.90
N GLU A 179 -23.37 14.55 -10.17
CA GLU A 179 -23.68 15.43 -11.31
C GLU A 179 -25.19 15.76 -11.40
N GLY A 180 -26.05 14.77 -11.18
CA GLY A 180 -27.51 14.95 -11.16
C GLY A 180 -28.01 15.83 -10.00
N SER A 181 -27.20 16.01 -8.95
CA SER A 181 -27.46 16.97 -7.88
C SER A 181 -27.02 18.40 -8.22
N GLY A 182 -26.52 18.65 -9.43
CA GLY A 182 -26.02 19.94 -9.89
C GLY A 182 -24.59 20.26 -9.44
N ARG A 183 -23.90 19.31 -8.81
CA ARG A 183 -22.51 19.46 -8.33
C ARG A 183 -21.54 18.85 -9.34
N HIS A 184 -20.34 19.40 -9.42
CA HIS A 184 -19.27 18.86 -10.24
C HIS A 184 -18.30 18.01 -9.40
N VAL A 185 -17.82 16.92 -10.00
CA VAL A 185 -16.84 16.01 -9.39
C VAL A 185 -15.43 16.52 -9.70
N THR A 186 -14.75 17.03 -8.68
CA THR A 186 -13.41 17.61 -8.80
C THR A 186 -12.29 16.57 -8.79
N LEU A 187 -12.48 15.47 -8.07
CA LEU A 187 -11.46 14.44 -7.88
C LEU A 187 -12.11 13.11 -7.49
N VAL A 188 -11.62 12.02 -8.06
CA VAL A 188 -11.90 10.65 -7.59
C VAL A 188 -10.69 10.13 -6.82
N VAL A 189 -10.92 9.53 -5.64
CA VAL A 189 -9.85 9.02 -4.75
C VAL A 189 -10.07 7.55 -4.44
N LEU A 190 -9.09 6.70 -4.77
CA LEU A 190 -9.24 5.24 -4.69
C LEU A 190 -7.94 4.56 -4.23
N ASP A 191 -8.07 3.42 -3.57
CA ASP A 191 -6.92 2.57 -3.25
C ASP A 191 -6.60 1.66 -4.46
N HIS A 192 -5.32 1.45 -4.79
CA HIS A 192 -4.94 0.39 -5.75
C HIS A 192 -5.19 -0.99 -5.14
N ILE A 193 -4.76 -1.18 -3.88
CA ILE A 193 -5.12 -2.35 -3.07
C ILE A 193 -5.63 -1.83 -1.74
N THR A 194 -6.89 -2.13 -1.43
CA THR A 194 -7.55 -1.62 -0.23
C THR A 194 -6.88 -2.12 1.04
N SER A 195 -6.71 -1.22 2.01
CA SER A 195 -5.97 -1.56 3.23
C SER A 195 -6.69 -2.64 4.05
N ASN A 196 -7.96 -2.44 4.41
CA ASN A 196 -8.65 -3.35 5.33
C ASN A 196 -9.18 -4.62 4.65
N THR A 197 -9.65 -4.52 3.41
CA THR A 197 -10.27 -5.65 2.70
C THR A 197 -9.28 -6.42 1.81
N ALA A 198 -8.08 -5.90 1.56
CA ALA A 198 -7.06 -6.55 0.73
C ALA A 198 -7.59 -6.93 -0.66
N VAL A 199 -8.27 -5.98 -1.31
CA VAL A 199 -8.83 -6.15 -2.66
C VAL A 199 -8.07 -5.24 -3.61
N LYS A 200 -7.59 -5.80 -4.72
CA LYS A 200 -7.04 -5.02 -5.84
C LYS A 200 -8.18 -4.45 -6.69
N MET A 201 -8.18 -3.13 -6.86
CA MET A 201 -9.16 -2.39 -7.65
C MET A 201 -8.75 -2.33 -9.14
N PRO A 202 -9.71 -2.24 -10.09
CA PRO A 202 -9.45 -2.07 -11.52
C PRO A 202 -9.12 -0.62 -11.84
N ILE A 203 -7.94 -0.15 -11.42
CA ILE A 203 -7.63 1.28 -11.42
C ILE A 203 -7.49 1.85 -12.83
N GLU A 204 -7.01 1.07 -13.79
CA GLU A 204 -6.85 1.48 -15.18
C GLU A 204 -8.22 1.75 -15.84
N GLU A 205 -9.19 0.85 -15.64
CA GLU A 205 -10.55 1.02 -16.13
C GLU A 205 -11.26 2.18 -15.43
N ILE A 206 -11.00 2.39 -14.14
CA ILE A 206 -11.54 3.53 -13.39
C ILE A 206 -10.97 4.85 -13.92
N VAL A 207 -9.66 4.94 -14.10
CA VAL A 207 -9.00 6.14 -14.68
C VAL A 207 -9.63 6.45 -16.03
N GLN A 208 -9.76 5.45 -16.90
CA GLN A 208 -10.40 5.62 -18.20
C GLN A 208 -11.86 6.10 -18.07
N CYS A 209 -12.66 5.48 -17.19
CA CYS A 209 -14.05 5.87 -16.92
C CYS A 209 -14.15 7.34 -16.47
N CYS A 210 -13.24 7.80 -15.62
CA CYS A 210 -13.20 9.18 -15.15
C CYS A 210 -12.75 10.16 -16.25
N HIS A 211 -11.74 9.81 -17.03
CA HIS A 211 -11.16 10.69 -18.06
C HIS A 211 -12.07 10.91 -19.27
N VAL A 212 -12.91 9.93 -19.65
CA VAL A 212 -13.85 10.09 -20.79
C VAL A 212 -15.07 10.96 -20.48
N ARG A 213 -15.28 11.37 -19.22
CA ARG A 213 -16.42 12.20 -18.82
C ARG A 213 -16.11 13.68 -18.98
N GLY A 214 -16.96 14.41 -19.71
CA GLY A 214 -16.91 15.88 -19.75
C GLY A 214 -15.51 16.44 -20.05
N SER A 215 -14.96 17.20 -19.11
CA SER A 215 -13.59 17.76 -19.18
C SER A 215 -12.48 16.82 -18.70
N GLY A 216 -12.82 15.57 -18.33
CA GLY A 216 -11.97 14.59 -17.67
C GLY A 216 -11.93 14.83 -16.16
N ILE A 217 -12.34 13.83 -15.38
CA ILE A 217 -12.28 13.88 -13.91
C ILE A 217 -10.90 13.36 -13.45
N PRO A 218 -10.09 14.16 -12.74
CA PRO A 218 -8.81 13.71 -12.22
C PRO A 218 -8.95 12.56 -11.22
N VAL A 219 -7.96 11.66 -11.20
CA VAL A 219 -7.93 10.49 -10.31
C VAL A 219 -6.67 10.48 -9.45
N LEU A 220 -6.86 10.38 -8.14
CA LEU A 220 -5.81 10.13 -7.15
C LEU A 220 -5.87 8.67 -6.68
N ILE A 221 -4.77 7.94 -6.93
CA ILE A 221 -4.61 6.56 -6.48
C ILE A 221 -3.73 6.49 -5.23
N ASP A 222 -4.30 6.00 -4.12
CA ASP A 222 -3.55 5.48 -2.97
C ASP A 222 -2.96 4.10 -3.33
N GLY A 223 -1.75 4.16 -3.87
CA GLY A 223 -0.92 3.03 -4.22
C GLY A 223 0.01 2.54 -3.10
N ALA A 224 -0.31 2.82 -1.82
CA ALA A 224 0.54 2.46 -0.68
C ALA A 224 0.94 0.97 -0.66
N HIS A 225 0.11 0.09 -1.21
CA HIS A 225 0.33 -1.36 -1.28
C HIS A 225 0.83 -1.85 -2.65
N GLY A 226 1.19 -0.96 -3.58
CA GLY A 226 1.51 -1.30 -4.97
C GLY A 226 2.97 -1.69 -5.23
N LEU A 227 3.96 -0.87 -4.84
CA LEU A 227 5.37 -1.07 -5.26
C LEU A 227 5.88 -2.48 -4.90
N LEU A 228 6.51 -3.18 -5.85
CA LEU A 228 6.88 -4.61 -5.82
C LEU A 228 5.71 -5.61 -5.83
N ASN A 229 4.62 -5.32 -5.11
CA ASN A 229 3.45 -6.19 -5.01
C ASN A 229 2.67 -6.30 -6.34
N VAL A 230 2.62 -5.22 -7.13
CA VAL A 230 2.04 -5.23 -8.49
C VAL A 230 3.10 -4.87 -9.53
N ALA A 231 2.82 -5.20 -10.80
CA ALA A 231 3.59 -4.74 -11.95
C ALA A 231 3.23 -3.27 -12.21
N LEU A 232 3.92 -2.38 -11.52
CA LEU A 232 3.59 -0.96 -11.55
C LEU A 232 4.22 -0.29 -12.77
N ASP A 233 3.37 0.25 -13.63
CA ASP A 233 3.72 1.13 -14.73
C ASP A 233 2.78 2.35 -14.65
N LEU A 234 3.30 3.46 -14.14
CA LEU A 234 2.48 4.63 -13.80
C LEU A 234 2.02 5.39 -15.04
N GLU A 235 2.82 5.39 -16.11
CA GLU A 235 2.39 5.97 -17.39
C GLU A 235 1.28 5.14 -18.03
N GLN A 236 1.37 3.80 -17.97
CA GLN A 236 0.30 2.93 -18.46
C GLN A 236 -0.99 3.09 -17.65
N ILE A 237 -0.89 3.20 -16.32
CA ILE A 237 -2.04 3.43 -15.45
C ILE A 237 -2.71 4.79 -15.78
N GLY A 238 -1.91 5.80 -16.12
CA GLY A 238 -2.40 7.09 -16.58
C GLY A 238 -3.12 7.93 -15.52
N ALA A 239 -3.06 7.56 -14.23
CA ALA A 239 -3.67 8.33 -13.17
C ALA A 239 -3.00 9.70 -13.02
N ASP A 240 -3.80 10.74 -12.75
CA ASP A 240 -3.29 12.11 -12.54
C ASP A 240 -2.33 12.19 -11.35
N TYR A 241 -2.62 11.43 -10.31
CA TYR A 241 -1.80 11.35 -9.11
C TYR A 241 -1.69 9.91 -8.61
N TYR A 242 -0.47 9.44 -8.35
CA TYR A 242 -0.24 8.13 -7.74
C TYR A 242 0.71 8.26 -6.56
N VAL A 243 0.29 7.79 -5.38
CA VAL A 243 1.11 7.80 -4.16
C VAL A 243 1.48 6.38 -3.76
N GLY A 244 2.76 6.08 -3.58
CA GLY A 244 3.23 4.74 -3.20
C GLY A 244 4.17 4.73 -2.01
N ASN A 245 4.13 3.68 -1.18
CA ASN A 245 5.12 3.48 -0.12
C ASN A 245 6.27 2.60 -0.60
N CYS A 246 7.51 3.00 -0.31
CA CYS A 246 8.69 2.18 -0.55
C CYS A 246 9.01 1.25 0.63
N HIS A 247 8.62 1.64 1.84
CA HIS A 247 8.99 0.92 3.06
C HIS A 247 8.09 -0.29 3.39
N LYS A 248 6.98 -0.48 2.65
CA LYS A 248 6.10 -1.65 2.79
C LYS A 248 6.70 -2.84 2.00
N TRP A 249 6.03 -3.27 0.95
CA TRP A 249 6.39 -4.43 0.13
C TRP A 249 7.78 -4.38 -0.49
N PHE A 250 8.21 -3.18 -0.89
CA PHE A 250 9.52 -2.97 -1.50
C PHE A 250 10.68 -2.99 -0.47
N CYS A 251 10.36 -3.08 0.82
CA CYS A 251 11.34 -3.29 1.90
C CYS A 251 12.46 -2.23 1.95
N ALA A 252 12.17 -1.00 1.53
CA ALA A 252 13.06 0.12 1.79
C ALA A 252 13.06 0.49 3.29
N PRO A 253 14.04 1.27 3.77
CA PRO A 253 13.99 1.82 5.12
C PRO A 253 12.73 2.66 5.30
N ARG A 254 12.21 2.72 6.54
CA ARG A 254 11.09 3.60 6.90
C ARG A 254 11.45 5.05 6.59
N GLY A 255 10.45 5.85 6.21
CA GLY A 255 10.68 7.24 5.78
C GLY A 255 10.83 7.40 4.26
N ALA A 256 10.47 6.38 3.46
CA ALA A 256 10.48 6.45 2.01
C ALA A 256 9.12 6.08 1.40
N ALA A 257 8.62 7.00 0.58
CA ALA A 257 7.45 6.91 -0.29
C ALA A 257 7.69 7.80 -1.52
N PHE A 258 6.79 7.76 -2.48
CA PHE A 258 6.82 8.62 -3.65
C PHE A 258 5.43 9.12 -4.01
N LEU A 259 5.40 10.24 -4.71
CA LEU A 259 4.24 10.78 -5.40
C LEU A 259 4.65 10.99 -6.87
N HIS A 260 3.87 10.42 -7.77
CA HIS A 260 3.89 10.75 -9.19
C HIS A 260 2.72 11.68 -9.49
N VAL A 261 3.00 12.74 -10.24
CA VAL A 261 2.03 13.73 -10.71
C VAL A 261 2.16 13.78 -12.22
N LEU A 262 1.17 13.21 -12.92
CA LEU A 262 1.13 13.28 -14.37
C LEU A 262 0.92 14.74 -14.79
N ARG A 263 1.82 15.28 -15.61
CA ARG A 263 1.73 16.68 -16.02
C ARG A 263 0.62 16.89 -17.04
N ASN A 264 -0.55 17.33 -16.58
CA ASN A 264 -1.61 17.96 -17.36
C ASN A 264 -2.03 19.28 -16.69
N ASN A 265 -2.94 20.07 -17.29
CA ASN A 265 -3.36 21.43 -16.88
C ASN A 265 -4.01 21.56 -15.46
N GLY A 266 -3.70 20.67 -14.52
CA GLY A 266 -4.15 20.69 -13.13
C GLY A 266 -3.39 21.68 -12.24
N PRO A 267 -3.82 21.81 -10.97
CA PRO A 267 -3.18 22.71 -10.01
C PRO A 267 -1.77 22.26 -9.65
N ARG A 268 -0.92 23.22 -9.28
CA ARG A 268 0.40 22.92 -8.74
C ARG A 268 0.26 22.15 -7.44
N ILE A 269 0.90 20.98 -7.35
CA ILE A 269 0.93 20.18 -6.13
C ILE A 269 2.06 20.66 -5.22
N LEU A 270 1.73 21.00 -3.98
CA LEU A 270 2.64 21.58 -3.00
C LEU A 270 2.87 20.66 -1.79
N PRO A 271 4.08 20.63 -1.22
CA PRO A 271 4.31 19.96 0.05
C PRO A 271 3.52 20.66 1.17
N ARG A 272 3.20 19.92 2.23
CA ARG A 272 2.51 20.50 3.41
C ARG A 272 3.45 21.27 4.35
N VAL A 273 4.76 21.18 4.13
CA VAL A 273 5.79 21.96 4.83
C VAL A 273 6.58 22.73 3.78
N ILE A 274 6.61 24.05 3.92
CA ILE A 274 7.30 24.98 3.02
C ILE A 274 8.68 25.29 3.59
N SER A 275 9.72 25.26 2.75
CA SER A 275 11.09 25.62 3.13
C SER A 275 11.87 26.15 1.91
N HIS A 276 13.21 26.14 1.97
CA HIS A 276 14.10 26.82 1.01
C HIS A 276 13.95 26.41 -0.46
N GLY A 277 13.37 25.24 -0.78
CA GLY A 277 13.10 24.84 -2.17
C GLY A 277 11.81 25.42 -2.76
N PHE A 278 11.01 26.13 -1.96
CA PHE A 278 9.71 26.67 -2.39
C PHE A 278 9.85 27.69 -3.52
N GLY A 279 9.06 27.51 -4.58
CA GLY A 279 9.11 28.38 -5.76
C GLY A 279 9.99 27.87 -6.90
N ASP A 280 10.92 26.94 -6.65
CA ASP A 280 11.90 26.45 -7.65
C ASP A 280 11.45 25.19 -8.40
N GLY A 281 10.13 24.97 -8.49
CA GLY A 281 9.52 23.81 -9.14
C GLY A 281 9.36 22.58 -8.24
N MET A 282 8.38 21.74 -8.55
CA MET A 282 7.85 20.67 -7.68
C MET A 282 8.95 19.83 -6.99
N GLN A 283 9.95 19.36 -7.74
CA GLN A 283 11.02 18.57 -7.13
C GLN A 283 11.78 19.31 -6.03
N SER A 284 12.15 20.57 -6.25
CA SER A 284 12.87 21.37 -5.26
C SER A 284 12.04 21.53 -3.99
N GLU A 285 10.74 21.79 -4.14
CA GLU A 285 9.80 22.01 -3.03
C GLU A 285 9.66 20.78 -2.14
N PHE A 286 9.63 19.58 -2.73
CA PHE A 286 9.52 18.33 -1.98
C PHE A 286 10.86 17.78 -1.47
N MET A 287 12.00 18.13 -2.12
CA MET A 287 13.33 17.69 -1.68
C MET A 287 13.75 18.36 -0.37
N TRP A 288 13.40 19.63 -0.19
CA TRP A 288 13.76 20.41 0.99
C TRP A 288 12.54 20.97 1.69
N THR A 289 11.99 20.18 2.60
CA THR A 289 10.86 20.55 3.47
C THR A 289 11.33 20.77 4.92
N GLY A 290 12.59 21.17 5.10
CA GLY A 290 13.30 21.20 6.38
C GLY A 290 14.25 20.02 6.55
N LEU A 291 15.28 20.21 7.37
CA LEU A 291 16.30 19.20 7.64
C LEU A 291 15.69 17.95 8.28
N GLN A 292 15.99 16.79 7.69
CA GLN A 292 15.57 15.48 8.17
C GLN A 292 16.64 14.41 7.83
N ASP A 293 16.40 13.17 8.24
CA ASP A 293 17.22 12.04 7.81
C ASP A 293 16.82 11.59 6.40
N TYR A 294 17.71 11.84 5.43
CA TYR A 294 17.53 11.47 4.02
C TYR A 294 18.01 10.07 3.66
N SER A 295 18.56 9.31 4.62
CA SER A 295 19.18 8.01 4.35
C SER A 295 18.22 6.99 3.73
N ALA A 296 16.94 7.04 4.07
CA ALA A 296 15.91 6.17 3.49
C ALA A 296 15.72 6.41 1.99
N TRP A 297 15.75 7.67 1.55
CA TRP A 297 15.63 8.05 0.15
C TRP A 297 16.88 7.66 -0.63
N LEU A 298 18.05 7.92 -0.06
CA LEU A 298 19.34 7.62 -0.69
C LEU A 298 19.64 6.12 -0.75
N ALA A 299 18.98 5.30 0.07
CA ALA A 299 19.05 3.85 0.00
C ALA A 299 18.28 3.25 -1.19
N LEU A 300 17.31 3.97 -1.78
CA LEU A 300 16.43 3.44 -2.82
C LEU A 300 17.18 2.85 -4.03
N PRO A 301 18.22 3.49 -4.61
CA PRO A 301 19.00 2.89 -5.69
C PRO A 301 19.58 1.50 -5.37
N GLN A 302 20.04 1.29 -4.13
CA GLN A 302 20.57 -0.01 -3.70
C GLN A 302 19.45 -1.05 -3.57
N CYS A 303 18.31 -0.66 -2.99
CA CYS A 303 17.13 -1.52 -2.90
C CYS A 303 16.61 -1.94 -4.28
N LEU A 304 16.56 -0.99 -5.23
CA LEU A 304 16.15 -1.23 -6.61
C LEU A 304 17.06 -2.24 -7.29
N ALA A 305 18.38 -2.03 -7.19
CA ALA A 305 19.37 -2.95 -7.75
C ALA A 305 19.28 -4.35 -7.11
N PHE A 306 18.99 -4.42 -5.81
CA PHE A 306 18.75 -5.70 -5.13
C PHE A 306 17.55 -6.43 -5.73
N TRP A 307 16.37 -5.80 -5.79
CA TRP A 307 15.17 -6.46 -6.33
C TRP A 307 15.27 -6.82 -7.81
N GLN A 308 15.92 -5.98 -8.62
CA GLN A 308 16.22 -6.28 -10.02
C GLN A 308 17.07 -7.55 -10.15
N ARG A 309 18.09 -7.69 -9.30
CA ARG A 309 18.95 -8.89 -9.27
C ARG A 309 18.17 -10.15 -8.85
N GLN A 310 17.22 -10.01 -7.93
CA GLN A 310 16.40 -11.14 -7.49
C GLN A 310 15.40 -11.62 -8.53
N GLY A 311 15.10 -10.82 -9.55
CA GLY A 311 13.97 -11.07 -10.42
C GLY A 311 12.68 -10.54 -9.80
N VAL A 312 12.24 -9.37 -10.28
CA VAL A 312 11.04 -8.68 -9.75
C VAL A 312 9.77 -9.48 -10.04
N GLY A 313 9.70 -10.12 -11.22
CA GLY A 313 8.56 -10.95 -11.62
C GLY A 313 8.47 -12.21 -10.77
N GLU A 314 9.59 -12.90 -10.61
CA GLU A 314 9.74 -14.13 -9.82
C GLU A 314 9.41 -13.88 -8.35
N THR A 315 9.95 -12.79 -7.79
CA THR A 315 9.64 -12.33 -6.42
C THR A 315 8.14 -12.13 -6.24
N ARG A 316 7.50 -11.44 -7.19
CA ARG A 316 6.06 -11.15 -7.14
C ARG A 316 5.24 -12.44 -7.25
N MET A 317 5.56 -13.29 -8.22
CA MET A 317 4.91 -14.58 -8.43
C MET A 317 5.00 -15.46 -7.19
N TYR A 318 6.17 -15.54 -6.55
CA TYR A 318 6.35 -16.27 -5.30
C TYR A 318 5.38 -15.77 -4.22
N MET A 319 5.34 -14.45 -3.96
CA MET A 319 4.46 -13.88 -2.93
C MET A 319 2.98 -14.12 -3.23
N HIS A 320 2.58 -14.01 -4.50
CA HIS A 320 1.19 -14.18 -4.94
C HIS A 320 0.74 -15.63 -4.85
N SER A 321 1.55 -16.58 -5.32
CA SER A 321 1.27 -18.01 -5.20
C SER A 321 1.23 -18.45 -3.75
N LEU A 322 2.20 -18.01 -2.94
CA LEU A 322 2.26 -18.37 -1.52
C LEU A 322 1.00 -17.93 -0.76
N VAL A 323 0.50 -16.71 -0.97
CA VAL A 323 -0.71 -16.26 -0.24
C VAL A 323 -1.98 -16.97 -0.72
N GLN A 324 -2.04 -17.34 -2.01
CA GLN A 324 -3.13 -18.14 -2.56
C GLN A 324 -3.13 -19.54 -1.92
N GLU A 325 -1.99 -20.24 -1.95
CA GLU A 325 -1.83 -21.56 -1.33
C GLU A 325 -2.09 -21.51 0.19
N ALA A 326 -1.67 -20.43 0.86
CA ALA A 326 -1.94 -20.23 2.27
C ALA A 326 -3.45 -20.06 2.58
N ALA A 327 -4.18 -19.33 1.74
CA ALA A 327 -5.63 -19.17 1.91
C ALA A 327 -6.37 -20.50 1.72
N GLU A 328 -5.98 -21.28 0.70
CA GLU A 328 -6.51 -22.62 0.45
C GLU A 328 -6.20 -23.59 1.61
N LEU A 329 -4.97 -23.54 2.13
CA LEU A 329 -4.57 -24.29 3.32
C LEU A 329 -5.46 -23.93 4.50
N LEU A 330 -5.64 -22.64 4.80
CA LEU A 330 -6.42 -22.20 5.95
C LEU A 330 -7.88 -22.66 5.86
N TYR A 331 -8.54 -22.50 4.70
CA TYR A 331 -9.91 -22.99 4.53
C TYR A 331 -10.02 -24.51 4.60
N THR A 332 -9.01 -25.24 4.10
CA THR A 332 -8.94 -26.70 4.24
C THR A 332 -8.82 -27.11 5.71
N ARG A 333 -7.89 -26.51 6.45
CA ARG A 333 -7.64 -26.83 7.86
C ARG A 333 -8.80 -26.45 8.77
N TRP A 334 -9.56 -25.41 8.40
CA TRP A 334 -10.75 -25.00 9.12
C TRP A 334 -12.04 -25.69 8.66
N ASN A 335 -11.97 -26.60 7.68
CA ASN A 335 -13.12 -27.32 7.14
C ASN A 335 -14.20 -26.38 6.59
N MET A 336 -13.83 -25.51 5.65
CA MET A 336 -14.68 -24.52 5.00
C MET A 336 -14.71 -24.73 3.47
N PRO A 337 -15.32 -25.81 2.97
CA PRO A 337 -15.22 -26.21 1.56
C PRO A 337 -15.80 -25.18 0.57
N ASN A 338 -16.90 -24.52 0.92
CA ASN A 338 -17.49 -23.50 0.05
C ASN A 338 -16.58 -22.27 -0.10
N HIS A 339 -15.87 -21.89 0.97
CA HIS A 339 -14.91 -20.79 0.93
C HIS A 339 -13.63 -21.18 0.19
N LEU A 340 -13.20 -22.43 0.31
CA LEU A 340 -12.10 -22.98 -0.48
C LEU A 340 -12.41 -22.92 -1.98
N GLU A 341 -13.61 -23.35 -2.40
CA GLU A 341 -14.04 -23.28 -3.80
C GLU A 341 -14.04 -21.83 -4.32
N GLN A 342 -14.52 -20.88 -3.51
CA GLN A 342 -14.50 -19.46 -3.85
C GLN A 342 -13.07 -18.91 -3.97
N GLU A 343 -12.16 -19.28 -3.07
CA GLU A 343 -10.76 -18.85 -3.11
C GLU A 343 -10.04 -19.38 -4.35
N GLN A 344 -10.30 -20.64 -4.73
CA GLN A 344 -9.75 -21.24 -5.95
C GLN A 344 -10.26 -20.56 -7.22
N ALA A 345 -11.48 -20.01 -7.17
CA ALA A 345 -12.08 -19.25 -8.26
C ALA A 345 -11.63 -17.77 -8.33
N VAL A 346 -10.79 -17.28 -7.42
CA VAL A 346 -10.32 -15.89 -7.45
C VAL A 346 -9.54 -15.62 -8.75
N PRO A 347 -9.96 -14.62 -9.56
CA PRO A 347 -9.30 -14.31 -10.83
C PRO A 347 -7.82 -13.97 -10.66
N LEU A 348 -6.99 -14.39 -11.62
CA LEU A 348 -5.54 -14.15 -11.58
C LEU A 348 -5.19 -12.66 -11.45
N HIS A 349 -5.92 -11.77 -12.14
CA HIS A 349 -5.67 -10.33 -12.10
C HIS A 349 -5.97 -9.69 -10.73
N LYS A 350 -6.76 -10.36 -9.87
CA LYS A 350 -7.05 -9.99 -8.47
C LYS A 350 -6.04 -10.57 -7.48
N ARG A 351 -5.14 -11.45 -7.91
CA ARG A 351 -4.12 -12.04 -7.01
C ARG A 351 -3.02 -11.01 -6.73
N HIS A 352 -2.66 -10.91 -5.46
CA HIS A 352 -1.58 -10.09 -4.94
C HIS A 352 -1.10 -10.66 -3.61
N ALA A 353 -0.07 -10.10 -2.99
CA ALA A 353 0.58 -10.65 -1.78
C ALA A 353 -0.22 -10.50 -0.45
N MET A 354 -1.51 -10.18 -0.52
CA MET A 354 -2.39 -10.06 0.66
C MET A 354 -3.69 -10.81 0.39
N ARG A 355 -4.31 -11.36 1.44
CA ARG A 355 -5.64 -11.94 1.33
C ARG A 355 -6.44 -11.70 2.60
N LEU A 356 -7.73 -11.46 2.43
CA LEU A 356 -8.70 -11.42 3.52
C LEU A 356 -9.42 -12.76 3.58
N ILE A 357 -9.27 -13.48 4.68
CA ILE A 357 -9.73 -14.87 4.82
C ILE A 357 -10.77 -14.92 5.94
N GLU A 358 -11.98 -15.37 5.62
CA GLU A 358 -13.07 -15.42 6.59
C GLU A 358 -12.79 -16.46 7.67
N LEU A 359 -13.05 -16.10 8.93
CA LEU A 359 -12.84 -16.99 10.05
C LEU A 359 -14.00 -17.98 10.23
N PRO A 360 -13.75 -19.16 10.80
CA PRO A 360 -14.79 -20.15 11.02
C PRO A 360 -15.85 -19.67 12.01
N THR A 361 -17.11 -19.91 11.67
CA THR A 361 -18.26 -19.62 12.55
C THR A 361 -18.72 -20.87 13.32
N SER A 362 -19.55 -20.66 14.35
CA SER A 362 -20.18 -21.71 15.17
C SER A 362 -19.21 -22.65 15.89
N ARG A 363 -18.04 -22.13 16.26
CA ARG A 363 -17.02 -22.82 17.06
C ARG A 363 -16.23 -21.80 17.88
N SER A 364 -15.61 -22.25 18.98
CA SER A 364 -14.71 -21.40 19.78
C SER A 364 -13.42 -21.16 19.01
N LEU A 365 -13.11 -19.89 18.78
CA LEU A 365 -11.83 -19.42 18.27
C LEU A 365 -10.96 -18.98 19.45
N CYS A 366 -9.65 -18.90 19.24
CA CYS A 366 -8.71 -18.41 20.25
C CYS A 366 -9.17 -17.06 20.84
N GLY A 367 -8.96 -16.89 22.15
CA GLY A 367 -9.53 -15.74 22.88
C GLY A 367 -11.01 -15.92 23.27
N GLY A 368 -11.59 -17.11 23.09
CA GLY A 368 -12.94 -17.49 23.52
C GLY A 368 -14.04 -16.76 22.76
N VAL A 369 -13.83 -16.52 21.46
CA VAL A 369 -14.79 -15.83 20.58
C VAL A 369 -15.57 -16.86 19.77
N VAL A 370 -16.90 -16.71 19.74
CA VAL A 370 -17.80 -17.55 18.95
C VAL A 370 -18.69 -16.64 18.11
N VAL A 371 -18.66 -16.80 16.79
CA VAL A 371 -19.52 -16.04 15.87
C VAL A 371 -20.63 -16.95 15.34
N ASP A 372 -21.89 -16.52 15.42
CA ASP A 372 -23.02 -17.26 14.88
C ASP A 372 -22.96 -17.32 13.34
N ARG A 373 -23.17 -18.51 12.77
CA ARG A 373 -23.13 -18.75 11.32
C ARG A 373 -24.33 -18.14 10.58
N LYS A 374 -25.53 -18.20 11.16
CA LYS A 374 -26.79 -17.79 10.54
C LYS A 374 -27.00 -16.28 10.62
N ASN A 375 -26.57 -15.67 11.71
CA ASN A 375 -26.69 -14.24 11.94
C ASN A 375 -25.40 -13.68 12.57
N PRO A 376 -24.32 -13.53 11.78
CA PRO A 376 -23.07 -12.99 12.29
C PRO A 376 -23.27 -11.53 12.73
N GLN A 377 -22.99 -11.25 13.99
CA GLN A 377 -23.01 -9.91 14.60
C GLN A 377 -21.65 -9.61 15.22
N ALA A 378 -20.57 -9.99 14.53
CA ALA A 378 -19.23 -9.83 15.05
C ALA A 378 -18.84 -8.35 15.14
N THR A 379 -17.91 -8.06 16.05
CA THR A 379 -17.48 -6.71 16.40
C THR A 379 -15.96 -6.55 16.26
N SER A 380 -15.50 -5.30 16.12
CA SER A 380 -14.06 -5.00 16.15
C SER A 380 -13.41 -5.37 17.49
N THR A 381 -14.18 -5.40 18.58
CA THR A 381 -13.72 -5.85 19.90
C THR A 381 -13.43 -7.35 19.90
N GLU A 382 -14.30 -8.16 19.31
CA GLU A 382 -14.06 -9.61 19.15
C GLU A 382 -12.88 -9.88 18.21
N ALA A 383 -12.76 -9.13 17.11
CA ALA A 383 -11.59 -9.18 16.25
C ALA A 383 -10.30 -8.92 17.05
N LYS A 384 -10.29 -7.88 17.89
CA LYS A 384 -9.14 -7.54 18.74
C LYS A 384 -8.81 -8.64 19.75
N ARG A 385 -9.80 -9.31 20.35
CA ARG A 385 -9.58 -10.43 21.27
C ARG A 385 -8.86 -11.61 20.60
N ILE A 386 -9.30 -11.99 19.39
CA ILE A 386 -8.63 -13.05 18.61
C ILE A 386 -7.20 -12.63 18.28
N GLN A 387 -7.03 -11.40 17.77
CA GLN A 387 -5.71 -10.86 17.42
C GLN A 387 -4.76 -10.85 18.63
N ASP A 388 -5.24 -10.45 19.80
CA ASP A 388 -4.44 -10.43 21.03
C ASP A 388 -4.08 -11.83 21.50
N SER A 389 -5.00 -12.81 21.40
CA SER A 389 -4.66 -14.19 21.71
C SER A 389 -3.57 -14.71 20.76
N LEU A 390 -3.70 -14.47 19.45
CA LEU A 390 -2.69 -14.86 18.45
C LEU A 390 -1.32 -14.22 18.76
N HIS A 391 -1.30 -12.95 19.13
CA HIS A 391 -0.07 -12.24 19.47
C HIS A 391 0.55 -12.74 20.79
N TYR A 392 -0.18 -12.66 21.90
CA TYR A 392 0.37 -12.91 23.24
C TYR A 392 0.56 -14.38 23.57
N HIS A 393 -0.30 -15.28 23.08
CA HIS A 393 -0.23 -16.71 23.40
C HIS A 393 0.47 -17.53 22.32
N HIS A 394 0.42 -17.10 21.06
CA HIS A 394 0.95 -17.88 19.93
C HIS A 394 2.10 -17.21 19.19
N ARG A 395 2.44 -15.95 19.52
CA ARG A 395 3.48 -15.15 18.84
C ARG A 395 3.25 -15.07 17.32
N ILE A 396 2.00 -14.89 16.92
CA ILE A 396 1.58 -14.72 15.53
C ILE A 396 1.15 -13.28 15.31
N GLU A 397 1.86 -12.57 14.43
CA GLU A 397 1.56 -11.19 14.07
C GLU A 397 0.65 -11.18 12.82
N VAL A 398 -0.66 -11.13 13.03
CA VAL A 398 -1.66 -11.08 11.96
C VAL A 398 -2.84 -10.20 12.39
N PRO A 399 -3.32 -9.28 11.55
CA PRO A 399 -4.45 -8.44 11.89
C PRO A 399 -5.75 -9.22 11.70
N VAL A 400 -6.65 -9.08 12.67
CA VAL A 400 -8.02 -9.59 12.58
C VAL A 400 -8.96 -8.42 12.35
N LYS A 401 -9.86 -8.55 11.38
CA LYS A 401 -10.77 -7.49 10.94
C LYS A 401 -12.21 -7.92 11.15
N CYS A 402 -13.04 -6.99 11.63
CA CYS A 402 -14.48 -7.10 11.49
C CYS A 402 -14.91 -6.31 10.26
N ILE A 403 -15.49 -6.98 9.28
CA ILE A 403 -15.97 -6.40 8.02
C ILE A 403 -17.36 -6.96 7.79
N GLU A 404 -18.35 -6.09 7.54
CA GLU A 404 -19.74 -6.50 7.32
C GLU A 404 -20.26 -7.48 8.40
N LYS A 405 -19.89 -7.22 9.66
CA LYS A 405 -20.25 -8.02 10.85
C LYS A 405 -19.71 -9.46 10.86
N ARG A 406 -18.72 -9.77 10.02
CA ARG A 406 -17.98 -11.03 9.98
C ARG A 406 -16.53 -10.82 10.35
N LEU A 407 -15.86 -11.86 10.84
CA LEU A 407 -14.45 -11.81 11.22
C LEU A 407 -13.57 -12.41 10.14
N TYR A 408 -12.43 -11.77 9.93
CA TYR A 408 -11.43 -12.18 8.95
C TYR A 408 -10.03 -12.04 9.53
N VAL A 409 -9.12 -12.94 9.16
CA VAL A 409 -7.68 -12.62 9.22
C VAL A 409 -7.27 -12.00 7.88
N ARG A 410 -6.52 -10.90 7.94
CA ARG A 410 -5.93 -10.30 6.74
C ARG A 410 -4.45 -10.64 6.68
N VAL A 411 -4.12 -11.71 5.98
CA VAL A 411 -2.76 -12.22 5.85
C VAL A 411 -1.97 -11.47 4.78
N SER A 412 -0.65 -11.45 4.95
CA SER A 412 0.31 -10.86 4.02
C SER A 412 1.52 -11.79 3.89
N ALA A 413 1.80 -12.25 2.67
CA ALA A 413 2.94 -13.13 2.40
C ALA A 413 4.08 -12.33 1.78
N HIS A 414 5.32 -12.61 2.21
CA HIS A 414 6.53 -12.09 1.59
C HIS A 414 7.54 -13.21 1.36
N VAL A 415 8.68 -12.94 0.73
CA VAL A 415 9.65 -13.97 0.31
C VAL A 415 10.32 -14.73 1.46
N TYR A 416 10.21 -14.22 2.70
CA TYR A 416 10.69 -14.90 3.90
C TYR A 416 9.66 -15.86 4.52
N ASN A 417 8.41 -15.83 4.05
CA ASN A 417 7.34 -16.72 4.50
C ASN A 417 7.33 -18.03 3.71
N CYS A 418 6.68 -19.05 4.28
CA CYS A 418 6.35 -20.33 3.65
C CYS A 418 5.05 -20.89 4.26
N LEU A 419 4.48 -21.98 3.71
CA LEU A 419 3.23 -22.58 4.19
C LEU A 419 3.27 -23.02 5.66
N VAL A 420 4.45 -23.39 6.18
CA VAL A 420 4.62 -23.73 7.61
C VAL A 420 4.23 -22.56 8.51
N ASP A 421 4.45 -21.31 8.07
CA ASP A 421 4.04 -20.12 8.85
C ASP A 421 2.52 -19.99 8.93
N PHE A 422 1.80 -20.37 7.87
CA PHE A 422 0.34 -20.32 7.82
C PHE A 422 -0.31 -21.52 8.51
N GLU A 423 0.34 -22.70 8.53
CA GLU A 423 -0.12 -23.86 9.31
C GLU A 423 -0.12 -23.56 10.82
N LYS A 424 0.84 -22.75 11.30
CA LYS A 424 0.84 -22.26 12.70
C LYS A 424 -0.38 -21.42 12.99
N LEU A 425 -0.77 -20.53 12.07
CA LEU A 425 -2.00 -19.74 12.18
C LEU A 425 -3.24 -20.64 12.18
N ALA A 426 -3.30 -21.62 11.26
CA ALA A 426 -4.41 -22.55 11.17
C ALA A 426 -4.66 -23.28 12.50
N THR A 427 -3.58 -23.75 13.12
CA THR A 427 -3.59 -24.46 14.40
C THR A 427 -3.95 -23.53 15.57
N ALA A 428 -3.26 -22.39 15.69
CA ALA A 428 -3.45 -21.44 16.79
C ALA A 428 -4.87 -20.86 16.84
N LEU A 429 -5.49 -20.62 15.68
CA LEU A 429 -6.85 -20.06 15.67
C LEU A 429 -7.87 -21.00 16.34
N MET A 430 -7.63 -22.30 16.29
CA MET A 430 -8.54 -23.34 16.76
C MET A 430 -8.31 -23.73 18.23
N THR A 431 -7.37 -23.10 18.93
CA THR A 431 -7.17 -23.29 20.37
C THR A 431 -8.13 -22.38 21.13
N GLY A 432 -9.41 -22.75 21.15
CA GLY A 432 -10.51 -22.02 21.78
C GLY A 432 -11.05 -22.67 23.03
#